data_AF-M0FJ46-F1
#
_entry.id   AF-M0FJ46-F1
#
_cell.length_a   1.000
_cell.length_b   1.000
_cell.length_c   1.000
_cell.angle_alpha   90.00
_cell.angle_beta   90.00
_cell.angle_gamma   90.00
#
_symmetry.space_group_name_H-M   'P 1'
#
loop_
_entity.id
_entity.type
_entity.pdbx_description
1 polymer ?
#
loop_
_entity_poly.entity_id
_entity_poly.type
_entity_poly.pdbx_seq_one_letter_code
_entity_poly.pdbx_strand_id
1 'polypeptide(L)' 'MRAREWVVAATYGDPTDYDVPALPTWRVERGADGDLAFAATDRDEPFIAAERPVRVRR' A
#
# COMPACT_ATOMS: atom_id res chain seq x y z
N MET A 1 -1.96 13.15 -2.52
CA MET A 1 -1.13 12.33 -1.59
C MET A 1 -1.01 13.07 -0.26
N ARG A 2 -1.59 12.54 0.83
CA ARG A 2 -1.54 13.13 2.19
C ARG A 2 -0.70 12.29 3.16
N ALA A 3 0.43 11.77 2.67
CA ALA A 3 1.23 10.78 3.39
C ALA A 3 1.69 11.27 4.78
N ARG A 4 2.13 12.53 4.89
CA ARG A 4 2.54 13.12 6.17
C ARG A 4 1.39 13.23 7.17
N GLU A 5 0.25 13.76 6.73
CA GLU A 5 -0.94 13.92 7.59
C GLU A 5 -1.41 12.57 8.13
N TRP A 6 -1.43 11.56 7.27
CA TRP A 6 -1.79 10.19 7.67
C TRP A 6 -0.85 9.65 8.76
N VAL A 7 0.47 9.79 8.59
CA VAL A 7 1.46 9.34 9.59
C VAL A 7 1.31 10.08 10.92
N VAL A 8 1.06 11.38 10.88
CA VAL A 8 0.82 12.18 12.10
C VAL A 8 -0.45 11.72 12.78
N ALA A 9 -1.57 11.62 12.06
CA ALA A 9 -2.86 11.21 12.64
C ALA A 9 -2.80 9.80 13.24
N ALA A 10 -2.17 8.85 12.54
CA ALA A 10 -1.98 7.47 13.00
C ALA A 10 -1.13 7.34 14.27
N THR A 11 -0.35 8.37 14.63
CA THR A 11 0.40 8.42 15.89
C THR A 11 -0.52 8.68 17.10
N TYR A 12 -1.65 9.35 16.88
CA TYR A 12 -2.53 9.84 17.95
C TYR A 12 -3.92 9.20 17.97
N GLY A 13 -4.31 8.47 16.92
CA GLY A 13 -5.61 7.80 16.82
C GLY A 13 -5.85 7.20 15.43
N ASP A 14 -7.11 6.87 15.12
CA ASP A 14 -7.46 6.49 13.75
C ASP A 14 -7.47 7.73 12.85
N PRO A 15 -6.76 7.74 11.70
CA PRO A 15 -6.75 8.89 10.80
C PRO A 15 -8.13 9.37 10.33
N THR A 16 -9.11 8.47 10.25
CA THR A 16 -10.48 8.81 9.85
C THR A 16 -11.21 9.67 10.89
N ASP A 17 -10.82 9.61 12.16
CA ASP A 17 -11.33 10.49 13.22
C ASP A 17 -10.88 11.96 13.02
N TYR A 18 -9.91 12.20 12.14
CA TYR A 18 -9.37 13.53 11.81
C TYR A 18 -9.66 13.95 10.36
N ASP A 19 -10.71 13.37 9.75
CA ASP A 19 -11.09 13.60 8.35
C ASP A 19 -9.98 13.26 7.33
N VAL A 20 -8.99 12.45 7.74
CA VAL A 20 -7.98 11.93 6.83
C VAL A 20 -8.55 10.67 6.18
N PRO A 21 -8.62 10.60 4.83
CA PRO A 21 -9.13 9.41 4.16
C PRO A 21 -8.36 8.15 4.55
N ALA A 22 -9.10 7.06 4.73
CA ALA A 22 -8.50 5.74 4.91
C ALA A 22 -7.56 5.41 3.75
N LEU A 23 -6.47 4.69 4.03
CA LEU A 23 -5.60 4.22 2.96
C LEU A 23 -6.35 3.17 2.14
N PRO A 24 -6.21 3.21 0.80
CA PRO A 24 -6.73 2.13 -0.01
C PRO A 24 -6.01 0.83 0.36
N THR A 25 -6.78 -0.23 0.60
CA THR A 25 -6.22 -1.57 0.77
C THR A 25 -5.91 -2.16 -0.61
N TRP A 26 -4.66 -2.56 -0.80
CA TRP A 26 -4.21 -3.21 -2.03
C TRP A 26 -3.94 -4.68 -1.76
N ARG A 27 -4.27 -5.49 -2.76
CA ARG A 27 -3.86 -6.89 -2.80
C ARG A 27 -2.42 -6.94 -3.26
N VAL A 28 -1.62 -7.76 -2.57
CA VAL A 28 -0.21 -7.98 -2.89
C VAL A 28 -0.07 -9.38 -3.43
N GLU A 29 0.40 -9.50 -4.66
CA GLU A 29 0.75 -10.78 -5.28
C GLU A 29 2.26 -10.94 -5.29
N ARG A 30 2.72 -12.16 -5.01
CA ARG A 30 4.14 -12.52 -5.14
C ARG A 30 4.27 -13.69 -6.10
N GLY A 31 5.07 -13.49 -7.14
CA GLY A 31 5.42 -14.52 -8.11
C GLY A 31 6.41 -15.53 -7.53
N ALA A 32 6.50 -16.70 -8.18
CA ALA A 32 7.45 -17.74 -7.81
C ALA A 32 8.91 -17.29 -7.98
N ASP A 33 9.17 -16.43 -8.97
CA ASP A 33 10.50 -15.91 -9.31
C ASP A 33 10.87 -14.66 -8.49
N GLY A 34 10.04 -14.30 -7.51
CA GLY A 34 10.24 -13.14 -6.63
C GLY A 34 9.60 -11.85 -7.14
N ASP A 35 8.80 -11.92 -8.21
CA ASP A 35 8.01 -10.79 -8.70
C ASP A 35 7.08 -10.25 -7.63
N LEU A 36 6.80 -8.96 -7.68
CA LEU A 36 5.86 -8.28 -6.79
C LEU A 36 4.88 -7.46 -7.61
N ALA A 37 3.58 -7.69 -7.40
CA ALA A 37 2.54 -6.87 -8.00
C ALA A 37 1.56 -6.35 -6.95
N PHE A 38 1.06 -5.14 -7.19
CA PHE A 38 -0.02 -4.52 -6.45
C PHE A 38 -1.25 -4.43 -7.35
N ALA A 39 -2.37 -4.96 -6.86
CA ALA A 39 -3.66 -4.92 -7.53
C ALA A 39 -4.70 -4.28 -6.60
N ALA A 40 -5.70 -3.65 -7.19
CA ALA A 40 -6.84 -3.18 -6.42
C ALA A 40 -7.59 -4.40 -5.88
N THR A 41 -8.23 -4.27 -4.70
CA THR A 41 -8.94 -5.41 -4.11
C THR A 41 -10.13 -5.85 -4.97
N ASP A 42 -10.68 -4.94 -5.77
CA ASP A 42 -11.85 -5.13 -6.63
C ASP A 42 -11.50 -5.37 -8.12
N ARG A 43 -10.21 -5.48 -8.47
CA ARG A 43 -9.77 -5.72 -9.86
C ARG A 43 -8.63 -6.71 -9.93
N ASP A 44 -8.69 -7.58 -10.93
CA ASP A 44 -7.66 -8.60 -11.13
C ASP A 44 -6.39 -8.03 -11.77
N GLU A 45 -6.51 -6.96 -12.56
CA GLU A 45 -5.37 -6.37 -13.27
C GLU A 45 -4.45 -5.58 -12.31
N PRO A 46 -3.16 -5.94 -12.21
CA PRO A 46 -2.20 -5.20 -11.38
C PRO A 46 -1.89 -3.84 -12.01
N PHE A 47 -1.82 -2.81 -11.17
CA PHE A 47 -1.54 -1.44 -11.62
C PHE A 47 -0.08 -1.02 -11.36
N ILE A 48 0.62 -1.72 -10.48
CA ILE A 48 2.08 -1.61 -10.29
C ILE A 48 2.63 -3.02 -10.23
N ALA A 49 3.63 -3.33 -11.06
CA ALA A 49 4.34 -4.60 -11.04
C ALA A 49 5.85 -4.37 -11.09
N ALA A 50 6.60 -5.22 -10.42
CA ALA A 50 8.04 -5.25 -10.41
C ALA A 50 8.52 -6.70 -10.57
N GLU A 51 9.22 -6.97 -11.66
CA GLU A 51 9.77 -8.30 -11.96
C GLU A 51 10.92 -8.67 -11.01
N ARG A 52 11.74 -7.68 -10.61
CA ARG A 52 12.94 -7.92 -9.80
C ARG A 52 13.02 -6.96 -8.60
N PRO A 53 12.11 -7.06 -7.62
CA PRO A 53 12.09 -6.18 -6.46
C PRO A 53 13.27 -6.47 -5.52
N VAL A 54 13.85 -5.41 -4.94
CA VAL A 54 14.93 -5.52 -3.95
C VAL A 54 14.34 -5.39 -2.55
N ARG A 55 14.64 -6.36 -1.67
CA ARG A 55 14.20 -6.31 -0.28
C ARG A 55 15.09 -5.37 0.53
N VAL A 56 14.55 -4.22 0.91
CA VAL A 56 15.20 -3.31 1.86
C VAL A 56 14.83 -3.74 3.28
N ARG A 57 15.82 -3.97 4.14
CA ARG A 57 15.61 -4.13 5.58
C ARG A 57 15.68 -2.75 6.23
N ARG A 58 14.67 -2.42 7.06
CA ARG A 58 14.60 -1.19 7.84
C ARG A 58 14.97 -1.49 9.28
#